data_AF-A0A1Y1Q9N4-F1
#
_entry.id   AF-A0A1Y1Q9N4-F1
#
_cell.length_a   1.000
_cell.length_b   1.000
_cell.length_c   1.000
_cell.angle_alpha   90.00
_cell.angle_beta   90.00
_cell.angle_gamma   90.00
#
_symmetry.space_group_name_H-M   'P 1'
#
loop_
_entity.id
_entity.type
_entity.pdbx_description
1 polymer ?
#
loop_
_entity_poly.entity_id
_entity_poly.type
_entity_poly.pdbx_seq_one_letter_code
_entity_poly.pdbx_strand_id
1 'polypeptide(L)'
;MERMTATLIHRKRHTFADGKKMEMVIWEVLQPVLGSLHRYKYRLFYGDSQERTVGYDNGRPKGDHRHYGDHEEAYPFTNIEQLLQDFYDDIAKRRDDL
;
A
#
# COMPACT_ATOMS: atom_id res chain seq x y z
N MET A 1 -0.94 -9.67 -25.01
CA MET A 1 -0.69 -9.29 -23.60
C MET A 1 -0.03 -7.92 -23.65
N GLU A 2 -0.82 -6.85 -23.56
CA GLU A 2 -0.26 -5.48 -23.61
C GLU A 2 0.77 -5.31 -22.50
N ARG A 3 1.99 -4.89 -22.87
CA ARG A 3 2.96 -4.39 -21.90
C ARG A 3 2.36 -3.12 -21.33
N MET A 4 1.77 -3.21 -20.13
CA MET A 4 1.36 -2.03 -19.39
C MET A 4 2.59 -1.16 -19.18
N THR A 5 2.63 0.01 -19.83
CA THR A 5 3.55 1.07 -19.44
C THR A 5 3.11 1.55 -18.07
N ALA A 6 3.99 1.36 -17.10
CA ALA A 6 3.78 1.77 -15.71
C ALA A 6 4.86 2.78 -15.35
N THR A 7 4.45 3.98 -14.97
CA THR A 7 5.36 5.02 -14.49
C THR A 7 5.50 4.86 -12.99
N LEU A 8 6.73 4.69 -12.49
CA LEU A 8 6.98 4.66 -11.06
C LEU A 8 6.77 6.08 -10.49
N ILE A 9 5.80 6.22 -9.59
CA ILE A 9 5.47 7.50 -8.95
C ILE A 9 6.16 7.61 -7.59
N HIS A 10 6.16 6.53 -6.82
CA HIS A 10 6.76 6.51 -5.50
C HIS A 10 7.41 5.15 -5.22
N ARG A 11 8.61 5.16 -4.65
CA ARG A 11 9.26 3.98 -4.09
C ARG A 11 10.04 4.37 -2.84
N LYS A 12 9.69 3.77 -1.71
CA LYS A 12 10.41 3.94 -0.45
C LYS A 12 10.51 2.61 0.27
N ARG A 13 11.67 2.36 0.87
CA ARG A 13 11.92 1.21 1.73
C ARG A 13 12.69 1.66 2.95
N HIS A 14 12.28 1.16 4.11
CA HIS A 14 12.94 1.42 5.38
C HIS A 14 12.91 0.16 6.24
N THR A 15 14.02 -0.15 6.90
CA THR A 15 14.11 -1.20 7.91
C THR A 15 14.33 -0.53 9.24
N PHE A 16 13.48 -0.84 10.21
CA PHE A 16 13.53 -0.24 11.54
C PHE A 16 14.41 -1.06 12.49
N ALA A 17 14.73 -0.49 13.66
CA ALA A 17 15.61 -1.12 14.65
C ALA A 17 15.06 -2.44 15.20
N ASP A 18 13.74 -2.62 15.24
CA ASP A 18 13.06 -3.86 15.66
C ASP A 18 13.01 -4.93 14.55
N GLY A 19 13.62 -4.68 13.39
CA GLY A 19 13.66 -5.60 12.26
C GLY A 19 12.44 -5.55 11.34
N LYS A 20 11.37 -4.81 11.71
CA LYS A 20 10.23 -4.58 10.81
C LYS A 20 10.67 -3.74 9.61
N LYS A 21 9.94 -3.87 8.52
CA LYS A 21 10.20 -3.23 7.23
C LYS A 21 8.96 -2.47 6.79
N MET A 22 9.16 -1.24 6.33
CA MET A 22 8.19 -0.50 5.55
C MET A 22 8.63 -0.52 4.09
N GLU A 23 7.75 -0.98 3.20
CA GLU A 23 7.95 -0.95 1.75
C GLU A 23 6.73 -0.29 1.09
N MET A 24 6.96 0.73 0.28
CA MET A 24 5.91 1.42 -0.46
C MET A 24 6.31 1.50 -1.91
N VAL A 25 5.43 1.06 -2.79
CA VAL A 25 5.59 1.25 -4.22
C VAL A 25 4.26 1.65 -4.84
N ILE A 26 4.28 2.73 -5.61
CA ILE A 26 3.12 3.29 -6.31
C ILE A 26 3.51 3.51 -7.76
N TRP A 27 2.67 3.01 -8.66
CA TRP A 27 2.79 3.19 -10.10
C TRP A 27 1.56 3.91 -10.63
N GLU A 28 1.74 4.78 -11.63
CA GLU A 28 0.67 5.18 -12.52
C GLU A 28 0.61 4.19 -13.70
N VAL A 29 -0.59 3.72 -14.01
CA VAL A 29 -0.87 2.75 -15.08
C VAL A 29 -1.85 3.35 -16.09
N LEU A 30 -1.80 2.90 -17.34
CA LEU A 30 -2.67 3.44 -18.39
C LEU A 30 -4.16 3.24 -18.11
N GLN A 31 -4.52 2.07 -17.56
CA GLN A 31 -5.90 1.68 -17.27
C GLN A 31 -6.04 1.41 -15.78
N PRO A 32 -7.16 1.80 -15.15
CA PRO A 32 -7.43 1.47 -13.76
C PRO A 32 -7.25 -0.02 -13.46
N VAL A 33 -6.74 -0.33 -12.27
CA VAL A 33 -6.74 -1.71 -11.78
C VAL A 33 -8.20 -2.13 -11.60
N LEU A 34 -8.55 -3.37 -11.98
CA LEU A 34 -9.93 -3.84 -11.82
C LEU A 34 -10.35 -3.78 -10.34
N GLY A 35 -11.45 -3.09 -10.08
CA GLY A 35 -11.95 -2.78 -8.73
C GLY A 35 -11.60 -1.37 -8.24
N SER A 36 -10.69 -0.67 -8.91
CA SER A 36 -10.31 0.72 -8.62
C SER A 36 -10.85 1.68 -9.69
N LEU A 37 -11.17 2.91 -9.28
CA LEU A 37 -11.68 3.98 -10.16
C LEU A 37 -10.59 4.97 -10.62
N HIS A 38 -9.32 4.66 -10.34
CA HIS A 38 -8.17 5.53 -10.60
C HIS A 38 -7.03 4.77 -11.28
N ARG A 39 -6.08 5.53 -11.84
CA ARG A 39 -4.94 5.00 -12.60
C ARG A 39 -3.71 4.68 -11.77
N TYR A 40 -3.87 4.40 -10.48
CA TYR A 40 -2.75 4.08 -9.60
C TYR A 40 -2.80 2.61 -9.21
N LYS A 41 -1.66 1.93 -9.34
CA LYS A 41 -1.44 0.62 -8.74
C LYS A 41 -0.52 0.82 -7.56
N TYR A 42 -0.82 0.23 -6.41
CA TYR A 42 0.03 0.39 -5.24
C TYR A 42 0.14 -0.90 -4.42
N ARG A 43 1.25 -0.96 -3.69
CA ARG A 43 1.51 -1.94 -2.64
C ARG A 43 2.33 -1.26 -1.55
N LEU A 44 1.71 -1.06 -0.41
CA LEU A 44 2.32 -0.54 0.80
C LEU A 44 2.27 -1.66 1.84
N PHE A 45 3.39 -1.92 2.50
CA PHE A 45 3.58 -3.00 3.44
C PHE A 45 4.35 -2.51 4.64
N TYR A 46 3.87 -2.84 5.83
CA TYR A 46 4.59 -2.72 7.07
C TYR A 46 4.46 -4.00 7.88
N GLY A 47 5.59 -4.55 8.30
CA GLY A 47 5.65 -5.82 9.02
C GLY A 47 7.02 -6.47 8.92
N ASP A 48 7.11 -7.75 9.20
CA ASP A 48 8.35 -8.51 9.12
C ASP A 48 8.19 -9.77 8.25
N SER A 49 9.08 -10.76 8.40
CA SER A 49 9.00 -12.01 7.64
C SER A 49 7.84 -12.93 8.04
N GLN A 50 7.26 -12.72 9.22
CA GLN A 50 6.21 -13.56 9.79
C GLN A 50 4.83 -12.90 9.62
N GLU A 51 4.74 -11.58 9.78
CA GLU A 51 3.45 -10.89 9.82
C GLU A 51 3.40 -9.61 8.97
N ARG A 52 2.26 -9.42 8.28
CA ARG A 52 1.83 -8.12 7.73
C ARG A 52 1.04 -7.35 8.79
N THR A 53 1.70 -6.45 9.50
CA THR A 53 1.07 -5.63 10.54
C THR A 53 0.13 -4.57 9.94
N VAL A 54 0.55 -3.88 8.87
CA VAL A 54 -0.30 -2.98 8.07
C VAL A 54 -0.01 -3.21 6.60
N GLY A 55 -1.04 -3.21 5.74
CA GLY A 55 -0.83 -3.19 4.30
C GLY A 55 -1.92 -2.45 3.57
N TYR A 56 -1.59 -1.83 2.45
CA TYR A 56 -2.54 -1.22 1.52
C TYR A 56 -2.20 -1.71 0.12
N ASP A 57 -3.17 -2.30 -0.58
CA ASP A 57 -2.99 -2.68 -1.97
C ASP A 57 -4.31 -2.66 -2.73
N ASN A 58 -4.25 -2.65 -4.06
CA ASN A 58 -5.44 -2.67 -4.91
C ASN A 58 -5.49 -3.85 -5.87
N GLY A 59 -5.08 -5.03 -5.39
CA GLY A 59 -5.06 -6.26 -6.18
C GLY A 59 -6.43 -6.68 -6.73
N ARG A 60 -6.40 -7.40 -7.87
CA ARG A 60 -7.61 -8.01 -8.45
C ARG A 60 -8.12 -9.16 -7.57
N PRO A 61 -9.44 -9.40 -7.50
CA PRO A 61 -10.53 -8.63 -8.12
C PRO A 61 -11.10 -7.52 -7.21
N LYS A 62 -10.51 -7.27 -6.04
CA LYS A 62 -11.15 -6.52 -4.95
C LYS A 62 -11.10 -5.00 -5.15
N GLY A 63 -10.06 -4.49 -5.81
CA GLY A 63 -9.79 -3.06 -5.82
C GLY A 63 -9.14 -2.61 -4.52
N ASP A 64 -9.32 -1.35 -4.16
CA ASP A 64 -8.66 -0.68 -3.04
C ASP A 64 -9.02 -1.28 -1.67
N HIS A 65 -8.03 -1.76 -0.93
CA HIS A 65 -8.23 -2.31 0.40
C HIS A 65 -7.00 -2.14 1.29
N ARG A 66 -7.23 -2.27 2.60
CA ARG A 66 -6.20 -2.25 3.63
C ARG A 66 -6.27 -3.48 4.52
N HIS A 67 -5.14 -3.80 5.14
CA HIS A 67 -4.89 -4.97 5.95
C HIS A 67 -4.38 -4.57 7.32
N TYR A 68 -4.88 -5.24 8.36
CA TYR A 68 -4.36 -5.19 9.72
C TYR A 68 -4.22 -6.62 10.23
N GLY A 69 -3.02 -7.19 10.14
CA GLY A 69 -2.83 -8.63 10.32
C GLY A 69 -3.66 -9.41 9.30
N ASP A 70 -4.53 -10.29 9.78
CA ASP A 70 -5.44 -11.11 8.97
C ASP A 70 -6.77 -10.41 8.63
N HIS A 71 -7.02 -9.21 9.18
CA HIS A 71 -8.24 -8.47 8.90
C HIS A 71 -8.07 -7.59 7.65
N GLU A 72 -9.01 -7.72 6.71
CA GLU A 72 -9.04 -6.97 5.47
C GLU A 72 -10.34 -6.18 5.35
N GLU A 73 -10.24 -4.92 4.90
CA GLU A 73 -11.41 -4.08 4.64
C GLU A 73 -11.21 -3.16 3.42
N ALA A 74 -12.31 -2.74 2.81
CA ALA A 74 -12.30 -1.84 1.67
C ALA A 74 -11.70 -0.47 2.07
N TYR A 75 -10.87 0.09 1.18
CA TYR A 75 -10.22 1.37 1.41
C TYR A 75 -10.77 2.43 0.43
N PRO A 76 -11.39 3.51 0.90
CA PRO A 76 -11.93 4.56 0.04
C PRO A 76 -10.80 5.45 -0.50
N PHE A 77 -10.12 5.00 -1.56
CA PHE A 77 -9.04 5.76 -2.18
C PHE A 77 -9.51 7.16 -2.64
N THR A 78 -8.77 8.20 -2.25
CA THR A 78 -9.00 9.58 -2.69
C THR A 78 -7.86 10.08 -3.58
N ASN A 79 -6.64 10.11 -3.05
CA ASN A 79 -5.43 10.49 -3.76
C ASN A 79 -4.18 9.85 -3.11
N ILE A 80 -3.02 10.03 -3.75
CA ILE A 80 -1.75 9.44 -3.29
C ILE A 80 -1.30 10.02 -1.93
N GLU A 81 -1.50 11.31 -1.70
CA GLU A 81 -1.09 11.96 -0.45
C GLU A 81 -1.86 11.38 0.73
N GLN A 82 -3.18 11.24 0.61
CA GLN A 82 -4.02 10.61 1.63
C GLN A 82 -3.66 9.14 1.83
N LEU A 83 -3.40 8.38 0.76
CA LEU A 83 -2.94 6.99 0.87
C LEU A 83 -1.64 6.87 1.69
N LEU A 84 -0.68 7.77 1.46
CA LEU A 84 0.57 7.77 2.21
C LEU A 84 0.32 8.18 3.67
N GLN A 85 -0.49 9.23 3.90
CA GLN A 85 -0.83 9.71 5.24
C GLN A 85 -1.52 8.63 6.07
N ASP A 86 -2.59 8.01 5.54
CA ASP A 86 -3.34 6.95 6.22
C ASP A 86 -2.45 5.75 6.54
N PHE A 87 -1.56 5.38 5.62
CA PHE A 87 -0.60 4.31 5.84
C PHE A 87 0.39 4.65 6.97
N TYR A 88 0.97 5.86 6.97
CA TYR A 88 1.86 6.28 8.05
C TYR A 88 1.13 6.33 9.40
N ASP A 89 -0.08 6.88 9.45
CA ASP A 89 -0.88 6.96 10.67
C ASP A 89 -1.19 5.58 11.23
N ASP A 90 -1.46 4.60 10.38
CA ASP A 90 -1.71 3.24 10.81
C ASP A 90 -0.47 2.49 11.29
N ILE A 91 0.71 2.81 10.74
CA ILE A 91 1.98 2.34 11.30
C ILE A 91 2.21 2.99 12.66
N ALA A 92 2.03 4.31 12.78
CA ALA A 92 2.22 5.04 14.04
C ALA A 92 1.29 4.55 15.16
N LYS A 93 0.08 4.10 14.84
CA LYS A 93 -0.81 3.46 15.84
C LYS A 93 -0.31 2.08 16.32
N ARG A 94 0.64 1.47 15.62
CA ARG A 94 1.14 0.10 15.88
C ARG A 94 2.63 0.07 16.23
N ARG A 95 3.23 1.26 16.35
CA ARG A 95 4.63 1.48 16.71
C ARG A 95 4.70 2.72 17.59
N ASP A 96 5.37 2.59 18.72
CA ASP A 96 5.51 3.69 19.69
C ASP A 96 6.69 4.64 19.41
N ASP A 97 7.58 4.31 18.47
CA ASP A 97 8.82 5.06 18.14
C ASP A 97 8.80 5.81 16.79
N LEU A 98 7.62 6.16 16.26
CA LEU A 98 7.47 7.03 15.08
C LEU A 98 7.20 8.49 15.45
#